data_AF-A0A285MZ74-F1
#
_entry.id   AF-A0A285MZ74-F1
#
_cell.length_a   1.000
_cell.length_b   1.000
_cell.length_c   1.000
_cell.angle_alpha   90.00
_cell.angle_beta   90.00
_cell.angle_gamma   90.00
#
_symmetry.space_group_name_H-M   'P 1'
#
loop_
_entity.id
_entity.type
_entity.pdbx_description
1 polymer ?
#
loop_
_entity_poly.entity_id
_entity_poly.type
_entity_poly.pdbx_seq_one_letter_code
_entity_poly.pdbx_strand_id
1 'polypeptide(L)'
;MENTWIRFLLPDDEYKRRNIMSYFAEAAILQLGVLVIMLILSRTGLISMDSELVLLLLLFGSAAYIGIRYILSGMEYTDIMTEKAFRKERKRIAVKSITFFLFFVGIYSLFYLFGAVSTSPVAILGVSILGAVILFITDYASLRRSYQKNKELID
;
A
#
# COMPACT_ATOMS: atom_id res chain seq x y z
N MET A 1 21.52 7.00 16.58
CA MET A 1 21.36 7.02 15.11
C MET A 1 20.81 8.39 14.70
N GLU A 2 21.59 9.46 14.82
CA GLU A 2 21.02 10.82 14.68
C GLU A 2 21.19 11.48 13.31
N ASN A 3 21.98 10.89 12.39
CA ASN A 3 22.26 11.48 11.08
C ASN A 3 22.15 10.47 9.91
N THR A 4 20.99 9.86 9.72
CA THR A 4 20.69 9.07 8.51
C THR A 4 19.59 9.77 7.69
N TRP A 5 19.83 9.90 6.38
CA TRP A 5 18.91 10.53 5.41
C TRP A 5 17.51 9.91 5.39
N ILE A 6 17.40 8.64 5.80
CA ILE A 6 16.14 7.90 5.92
C ILE A 6 15.19 8.50 6.97
N ARG A 7 15.69 9.31 7.93
CA ARG A 7 14.85 9.95 8.96
C ARG A 7 13.70 10.76 8.36
N PHE A 8 13.90 11.40 7.20
CA PHE A 8 12.83 12.14 6.52
C PHE A 8 11.62 11.28 6.13
N LEU A 9 11.83 9.98 5.92
CA LEU A 9 10.79 9.02 5.52
C LEU A 9 10.17 8.27 6.70
N LEU A 10 10.75 8.38 7.90
CA LEU A 10 10.31 7.63 9.07
C LEU A 10 9.38 8.47 9.96
N PRO A 11 8.35 7.86 10.57
CA PRO A 11 7.50 8.54 11.53
C PRO A 11 8.28 8.88 12.82
N ASP A 12 7.82 9.92 13.52
CA ASP A 12 8.43 10.36 14.78
C ASP A 12 8.22 9.35 15.93
N ASP A 13 7.10 8.62 15.88
CA ASP A 13 6.77 7.54 16.82
C ASP A 13 7.80 6.41 16.75
N GLU A 14 8.47 6.15 17.89
CA GLU A 14 9.53 5.16 18.01
C GLU A 14 9.08 3.75 17.68
N TYR A 15 7.88 3.35 18.10
CA TYR A 15 7.35 2.02 17.84
C TYR A 15 7.08 1.82 16.34
N LYS A 16 6.45 2.81 15.70
CA LYS A 16 6.21 2.79 14.24
C LYS A 16 7.53 2.77 13.47
N ARG A 17 8.48 3.60 13.89
CA ARG A 17 9.80 3.69 13.27
C ARG A 17 10.54 2.36 13.31
N ARG A 18 10.57 1.68 14.46
CA ARG A 18 11.24 0.39 14.62
C ARG A 18 10.65 -0.69 13.72
N ASN A 19 9.32 -0.78 13.65
CA ASN A 19 8.63 -1.77 12.83
C ASN A 19 8.82 -1.51 11.33
N ILE A 20 8.70 -0.25 10.89
CA ILE A 20 8.93 0.11 9.49
C ILE A 20 10.37 -0.23 9.07
N MET A 21 11.36 0.06 9.92
CA MET A 21 12.75 -0.28 9.65
C MET A 21 12.97 -1.80 9.52
N SER A 22 12.30 -2.60 10.36
CA SER A 22 12.30 -4.07 10.23
C SER A 22 11.72 -4.50 8.89
N TYR A 23 10.59 -3.91 8.46
CA TYR A 23 9.95 -4.27 7.20
C TYR A 23 10.82 -3.90 5.99
N PHE A 24 11.54 -2.77 6.04
CA PHE A 24 12.53 -2.42 5.02
C PHE A 24 13.67 -3.44 4.96
N ALA A 25 14.20 -3.87 6.11
CA ALA A 25 15.25 -4.88 6.16
C ALA A 25 14.76 -6.25 5.63
N GLU A 26 13.57 -6.69 6.05
CA GLU A 26 12.92 -7.91 5.55
C GLU A 26 12.70 -7.84 4.04
N ALA A 27 12.20 -6.71 3.52
CA ALA A 27 11.99 -6.49 2.09
C ALA A 27 13.30 -6.55 1.30
N ALA A 28 14.37 -5.94 1.81
CA ALA A 28 15.69 -5.96 1.18
C ALA A 28 16.25 -7.39 1.09
N ILE A 29 16.11 -8.19 2.16
CA ILE A 29 16.54 -9.60 2.17
C ILE A 29 15.73 -10.42 1.16
N LEU A 30 14.40 -10.24 1.13
CA LEU A 30 13.54 -10.92 0.16
C LEU A 30 13.90 -10.53 -1.28
N GLN A 31 14.17 -9.24 -1.52
CA GLN A 31 14.58 -8.75 -2.83
C GLN A 31 15.92 -9.34 -3.27
N LEU A 32 16.89 -9.49 -2.36
CA LEU A 32 18.13 -10.21 -2.64
C LEU A 32 17.87 -11.68 -3.00
N GLY A 33 16.98 -12.36 -2.28
CA GLY A 33 16.59 -13.73 -2.59
C GLY A 33 15.97 -13.87 -3.99
N VAL A 34 15.06 -12.96 -4.34
CA VAL A 34 14.45 -12.92 -5.69
C VAL A 34 15.51 -12.69 -6.76
N LEU A 35 16.47 -11.78 -6.54
CA LEU A 35 17.56 -11.53 -7.48
C LEU A 35 18.43 -12.78 -7.70
N VAL A 36 18.76 -13.53 -6.65
CA VAL A 36 19.51 -14.79 -6.77
C VAL A 36 18.74 -15.81 -7.58
N ILE A 37 17.44 -15.97 -7.33
CA ILE A 37 16.57 -16.89 -8.09
C ILE A 37 16.52 -16.48 -9.56
N MET A 38 16.30 -15.20 -9.85
CA MET A 38 16.25 -14.70 -11.23
C MET A 38 17.58 -14.93 -11.96
N LEU A 39 18.71 -14.75 -11.28
CA LEU A 39 20.03 -15.00 -11.85
C LEU A 39 20.20 -16.48 -12.21
N ILE A 40 19.76 -17.41 -11.37
CA ILE A 40 19.78 -18.85 -11.68
C ILE A 40 18.87 -19.16 -12.88
N LEU A 41 17.63 -18.67 -12.85
CA LEU A 41 16.64 -18.93 -13.90
C LEU A 41 17.12 -18.42 -15.27
N SER A 42 17.69 -17.21 -15.31
CA SER A 42 18.25 -16.62 -16.53
C SER A 42 19.39 -17.46 -17.14
N ARG A 43 20.15 -18.18 -16.32
CA ARG A 43 21.24 -19.07 -16.79
C ARG A 43 20.74 -20.41 -17.29
N THR A 44 19.68 -20.94 -16.68
CA THR A 44 19.11 -22.24 -17.06
C THR A 44 18.26 -22.21 -18.34
N GLY A 45 17.91 -21.02 -18.85
CA GLY A 45 17.06 -20.86 -20.02
C GLY A 45 15.62 -21.35 -19.84
N LEU A 46 15.20 -21.68 -18.62
CA LEU A 46 13.87 -22.21 -18.31
C LEU A 46 12.76 -21.20 -18.54
N ILE A 47 13.05 -19.90 -18.35
CA ILE A 47 12.09 -18.81 -18.48
C ILE A 47 12.78 -17.61 -19.11
N SER A 48 12.25 -17.14 -20.25
CA SER A 48 12.60 -15.84 -20.83
C SER A 48 11.72 -14.76 -20.19
N MET A 49 12.27 -14.02 -19.23
CA MET A 49 11.59 -12.86 -18.65
C MET A 49 12.13 -11.57 -19.25
N ASP A 50 11.21 -10.65 -19.55
CA ASP A 50 11.56 -9.29 -19.94
C ASP A 50 12.24 -8.56 -18.77
N SER A 51 13.37 -7.91 -19.06
CA SER A 51 14.16 -7.18 -18.07
C SER A 51 13.38 -6.02 -17.46
N GLU A 52 12.50 -5.37 -18.24
CA GLU A 52 11.65 -4.29 -17.74
C GLU A 52 10.65 -4.82 -16.71
N LEU A 53 9.99 -5.95 -16.99
CA LEU A 53 9.05 -6.58 -16.07
C LEU A 53 9.72 -7.04 -14.78
N VAL A 54 10.95 -7.55 -14.84
CA VAL A 54 11.72 -7.94 -13.65
C VAL A 54 12.03 -6.72 -12.78
N LEU A 55 12.45 -5.61 -13.37
CA LEU A 55 12.72 -4.37 -12.63
C LEU A 55 11.45 -3.81 -11.97
N LEU A 56 10.33 -3.80 -12.69
CA LEU A 56 9.04 -3.39 -12.12
C LEU A 56 8.63 -4.31 -10.97
N LEU A 57 8.81 -5.63 -11.11
CA LEU A 57 8.48 -6.60 -10.06
C LEU A 57 9.35 -6.41 -8.81
N LEU A 58 10.63 -6.09 -8.97
CA LEU A 58 11.51 -5.80 -7.83
C LEU A 58 11.12 -4.50 -7.11
N LEU A 59 10.82 -3.44 -7.88
CA LEU A 59 10.46 -2.14 -7.34
C LEU A 59 9.09 -2.19 -6.64
N PHE A 60 8.06 -2.65 -7.34
CA PHE A 60 6.71 -2.70 -6.80
C PHE A 60 6.51 -3.86 -5.83
N GLY A 61 7.23 -4.98 -5.99
CA GLY A 61 7.14 -6.11 -5.07
C GLY A 61 7.67 -5.78 -3.68
N SER A 62 8.81 -5.07 -3.60
CA SER A 62 9.35 -4.62 -2.30
C SER A 62 8.43 -3.58 -1.64
N ALA A 63 7.96 -2.59 -2.40
CA ALA A 63 7.00 -1.61 -1.91
C ALA A 63 5.69 -2.26 -1.44
N ALA A 64 5.15 -3.21 -2.21
CA ALA A 64 3.95 -3.96 -1.85
C ALA A 64 4.16 -4.79 -0.58
N TYR A 65 5.30 -5.45 -0.43
CA TYR A 65 5.61 -6.21 0.78
C TYR A 65 5.60 -5.32 2.03
N ILE A 66 6.29 -4.17 1.97
CA ILE A 66 6.34 -3.20 3.07
C ILE A 66 4.95 -2.67 3.37
N GLY A 67 4.20 -2.26 2.34
CA GLY A 67 2.85 -1.75 2.47
C GLY A 67 1.90 -2.78 3.08
N ILE A 68 1.92 -4.02 2.61
CA ILE A 68 1.14 -5.12 3.19
C ILE A 68 1.52 -5.30 4.66
N ARG A 69 2.80 -5.45 5.00
CA ARG A 69 3.23 -5.63 6.40
C ARG A 69 2.82 -4.46 7.28
N TYR A 70 2.88 -3.24 6.77
CA TYR A 70 2.39 -2.06 7.46
C TYR A 70 0.89 -2.13 7.73
N ILE A 71 0.07 -2.44 6.73
CA ILE A 71 -1.39 -2.61 6.89
C ILE A 71 -1.69 -3.72 7.90
N LEU A 72 -0.99 -4.85 7.79
CA LEU A 72 -1.19 -5.99 8.68
C LEU A 72 -0.70 -5.73 10.10
N SER A 73 0.19 -4.75 10.30
CA SER A 73 0.66 -4.37 11.63
C SER A 73 -0.44 -3.71 12.46
N GLY A 74 -1.43 -3.06 11.82
CA GLY A 74 -2.49 -2.32 12.50
C GLY A 74 -1.99 -1.14 13.31
N MET A 75 -0.81 -0.59 13.01
CA MET A 75 -0.21 0.52 13.76
C MET A 75 -0.88 1.89 13.54
N GLU A 76 -1.82 1.97 12.60
CA GLU A 76 -2.40 3.24 12.18
C GLU A 76 -3.55 3.72 13.06
N TYR A 77 -4.25 2.80 13.73
CA TYR A 77 -5.47 3.08 14.49
C TYR A 77 -5.34 2.68 15.97
N THR A 78 -4.19 2.98 16.58
CA THR A 78 -3.84 2.59 17.96
C THR A 78 -4.87 3.03 19.00
N ASP A 79 -5.61 4.10 18.76
CA ASP A 79 -6.55 4.68 19.74
C ASP A 79 -7.99 4.13 19.60
N ILE A 80 -8.23 3.26 18.61
CA ILE A 80 -9.57 2.71 18.33
C ILE A 80 -9.79 1.45 19.15
N MET A 81 -10.43 1.62 20.30
CA MET A 81 -10.71 0.53 21.26
C MET A 81 -12.20 0.21 21.40
N THR A 82 -13.09 1.12 21.00
CA THR A 82 -14.55 0.96 21.16
C THR A 82 -15.23 0.64 19.83
N GLU A 83 -16.31 -0.14 19.89
CA GLU A 83 -17.11 -0.47 18.70
C GLU A 83 -17.70 0.79 18.04
N LYS A 84 -18.06 1.80 18.84
CA LYS A 84 -18.56 3.10 18.35
C LYS A 84 -17.49 3.82 17.53
N ALA A 85 -16.24 3.85 17.99
CA ALA A 85 -15.12 4.43 17.26
C ALA A 85 -14.82 3.65 15.97
N PHE A 86 -14.84 2.31 16.03
CA PHE A 86 -14.65 1.45 14.86
C PHE A 86 -15.70 1.72 13.77
N ARG A 87 -16.98 1.75 14.13
CA ARG A 87 -18.08 2.03 13.16
C ARG A 87 -17.98 3.43 12.57
N LYS A 88 -17.54 4.43 13.35
CA LYS A 88 -17.32 5.81 12.88
C LYS A 88 -16.18 5.85 11.86
N GLU A 89 -15.05 5.23 12.16
CA GLU A 89 -13.89 5.28 11.27
C GLU A 89 -14.12 4.48 9.99
N ARG A 90 -14.83 3.34 10.07
CA ARG A 90 -15.27 2.59 8.87
C ARG A 90 -16.08 3.47 7.91
N LYS A 91 -17.00 4.30 8.42
CA LYS A 91 -17.74 5.25 7.58
C LYS A 91 -16.83 6.31 6.98
N ARG A 92 -15.85 6.80 7.73
CA ARG A 92 -14.88 7.77 7.23
C ARG A 92 -14.04 7.20 6.09
N ILE A 93 -13.59 5.95 6.21
CA ILE A 93 -12.86 5.22 5.15
C ILE A 93 -13.73 5.08 3.90
N ALA A 94 -15.01 4.73 4.06
CA ALA A 94 -15.95 4.65 2.93
C ALA A 94 -16.09 6.00 2.21
N VAL A 95 -16.29 7.09 2.97
CA VAL A 95 -16.37 8.45 2.41
C VAL A 95 -15.07 8.82 1.70
N LYS A 96 -13.91 8.61 2.33
CA LYS A 96 -12.59 8.87 1.73
C LYS A 96 -12.41 8.13 0.40
N SER A 97 -12.83 6.87 0.34
CA SER A 97 -12.73 6.04 -0.87
C SER A 97 -13.66 6.52 -1.99
N ILE A 98 -14.89 6.93 -1.65
CA ILE A 98 -15.82 7.54 -2.61
C ILE A 98 -15.31 8.90 -3.08
N THR A 99 -14.79 9.73 -2.18
CA THR A 99 -14.20 11.03 -2.55
C THR A 99 -13.01 10.84 -3.48
N PHE A 100 -12.12 9.87 -3.21
CA PHE A 100 -11.03 9.52 -4.10
C PHE A 100 -11.54 9.11 -5.50
N PHE A 101 -12.54 8.23 -5.56
CA PHE A 101 -13.17 7.82 -6.81
C PHE A 101 -13.71 9.02 -7.60
N LEU A 102 -14.52 9.87 -6.96
CA LEU A 102 -15.13 11.04 -7.60
C LEU A 102 -14.09 12.05 -8.05
N PHE A 103 -13.06 12.28 -7.24
CA PHE A 103 -11.96 13.18 -7.57
C PHE A 103 -11.18 12.69 -8.80
N PHE A 104 -10.85 11.41 -8.84
CA PHE A 104 -10.10 10.83 -9.95
C PHE A 104 -10.90 10.86 -11.26
N VAL A 105 -12.18 10.46 -11.21
CA VAL A 105 -13.09 10.55 -12.35
C VAL A 105 -13.28 12.00 -12.80
N GLY A 106 -13.45 12.94 -11.87
CA GLY A 106 -13.66 14.36 -12.15
C GLY A 106 -12.44 14.99 -12.86
N ILE A 107 -11.24 14.76 -12.34
CA ILE A 107 -9.99 15.23 -12.97
C ILE A 107 -9.84 14.65 -14.37
N TYR A 108 -10.08 13.37 -14.52
CA TYR A 108 -9.92 12.73 -15.82
C TYR A 108 -10.94 13.26 -16.83
N SER A 109 -12.19 13.43 -16.41
CA SER A 109 -13.24 13.99 -17.26
C SER A 109 -12.88 15.41 -17.72
N LEU A 110 -12.23 16.20 -16.85
CA LEU A 110 -11.70 17.51 -17.21
C LEU A 110 -10.64 17.39 -18.31
N PHE A 111 -9.65 16.52 -18.15
CA PHE A 111 -8.61 16.32 -19.16
C PHE A 111 -9.14 15.78 -20.49
N TYR A 112 -10.15 14.90 -20.45
CA TYR A 112 -10.83 14.41 -21.63
C TYR A 112 -11.54 15.55 -22.38
N LEU A 113 -12.22 16.46 -21.67
CA LEU A 113 -12.90 17.61 -22.25
C LEU A 113 -11.94 18.56 -22.98
N PHE A 114 -10.74 18.76 -22.45
CA PHE A 114 -9.69 19.58 -23.06
C PHE A 114 -8.87 18.86 -24.15
N GLY A 115 -9.24 17.62 -24.51
CA GLY A 115 -8.54 16.85 -25.54
C GLY A 115 -7.13 16.42 -25.15
N ALA A 116 -6.75 16.51 -23.88
CA ALA A 116 -5.43 16.11 -23.39
C ALA A 116 -5.28 14.59 -23.30
N VAL A 117 -6.40 13.85 -23.30
CA VAL A 117 -6.39 12.39 -23.18
C VAL A 117 -7.48 11.74 -24.04
N SER A 118 -7.11 10.67 -24.77
CA SER A 118 -7.99 9.93 -25.69
C SER A 118 -8.44 8.56 -25.19
N THR A 119 -8.06 8.18 -23.97
CA THR A 119 -8.42 6.87 -23.39
C THR A 119 -9.93 6.73 -23.21
N SER A 120 -10.43 5.51 -23.40
CA SER A 120 -11.85 5.17 -23.22
C SER A 120 -12.38 5.50 -21.81
N PRO A 121 -13.54 6.18 -21.69
CA PRO A 121 -14.26 6.40 -20.44
C PRO A 121 -14.41 5.16 -19.56
N VAL A 122 -14.60 4.00 -20.19
CA VAL A 122 -14.74 2.71 -19.49
C VAL A 122 -13.46 2.31 -18.77
N ALA A 123 -12.30 2.51 -19.41
CA ALA A 123 -11.01 2.18 -18.80
C ALA A 123 -10.73 3.08 -17.58
N ILE A 124 -11.08 4.36 -17.68
CA ILE A 124 -10.92 5.33 -16.60
C ILE A 124 -11.80 4.97 -15.42
N LEU A 125 -13.08 4.65 -15.66
CA LEU A 125 -13.98 4.18 -14.64
C LEU A 125 -13.44 2.90 -13.98
N GLY A 126 -12.95 1.95 -14.78
CA GLY A 126 -12.34 0.72 -14.27
C GLY A 126 -11.17 0.98 -13.32
N VAL A 127 -10.20 1.80 -13.73
CA VAL A 127 -9.04 2.16 -12.91
C VAL A 127 -9.45 2.92 -11.65
N SER A 128 -10.41 3.84 -11.76
CA SER A 128 -10.91 4.64 -10.64
C SER A 128 -11.59 3.75 -9.59
N ILE A 129 -12.44 2.81 -10.03
CA ILE A 129 -13.12 1.85 -9.15
C ILE A 129 -12.08 0.97 -8.47
N LEU A 130 -11.13 0.42 -9.24
CA LEU A 130 -10.07 -0.42 -8.69
C LEU A 130 -9.25 0.32 -7.63
N GLY A 131 -8.83 1.56 -7.90
CA GLY A 131 -8.10 2.38 -6.94
C GLY A 131 -8.91 2.64 -5.66
N ALA A 132 -10.20 2.98 -5.79
CA ALA A 132 -11.07 3.21 -4.65
C ALA A 132 -11.32 1.94 -3.82
N VAL A 133 -11.47 0.79 -4.47
CA VAL A 133 -11.62 -0.51 -3.81
C VAL A 133 -10.34 -0.89 -3.07
N ILE A 134 -9.17 -0.73 -3.71
CA ILE A 134 -7.87 -1.00 -3.08
C ILE A 134 -7.68 -0.10 -1.85
N LEU A 135 -7.98 1.19 -1.97
CA LEU A 135 -7.90 2.14 -0.86
C LEU A 135 -8.82 1.72 0.29
N PHE A 136 -10.07 1.38 -0.01
CA PHE A 136 -11.03 0.93 0.98
C PHE A 136 -10.56 -0.35 1.70
N ILE A 137 -10.11 -1.37 0.95
CA ILE A 137 -9.66 -2.64 1.51
C ILE A 137 -8.43 -2.43 2.40
N THR A 138 -7.49 -1.61 1.95
CA THR A 138 -6.25 -1.29 2.65
C THR A 138 -6.53 -0.63 4.01
N ASP A 139 -7.28 0.47 4.00
CA ASP A 139 -7.62 1.22 5.22
C ASP A 139 -8.51 0.36 6.14
N TYR A 140 -9.46 -0.38 5.59
CA TYR A 140 -10.34 -1.26 6.37
C TYR A 140 -9.58 -2.43 7.01
N ALA A 141 -8.64 -3.05 6.30
CA ALA A 141 -7.81 -4.13 6.83
C ALA A 141 -6.95 -3.62 7.99
N SER A 142 -6.33 -2.44 7.83
CA SER A 142 -5.57 -1.78 8.89
C SER A 142 -6.44 -1.51 10.12
N LEU A 143 -7.63 -0.92 9.92
CA LEU A 143 -8.58 -0.63 10.98
C LEU A 143 -9.05 -1.88 11.72
N ARG A 144 -9.43 -2.94 10.99
CA ARG A 144 -9.90 -4.20 11.58
C ARG A 144 -8.82 -4.84 12.44
N ARG A 145 -7.59 -4.84 11.97
CA ARG A 145 -6.47 -5.49 12.66
C ARG A 145 -6.04 -4.71 13.90
N SER A 146 -6.04 -3.39 13.82
CA SER A 146 -5.82 -2.52 14.98
C SER A 146 -6.89 -2.72 16.05
N TYR A 147 -8.17 -2.74 15.65
CA TYR A 147 -9.28 -2.95 16.58
C TYR A 147 -9.20 -4.29 17.31
N GLN A 148 -8.85 -5.37 16.60
CA GLN A 148 -8.65 -6.70 17.20
C GLN A 148 -7.52 -6.68 18.23
N LYS A 149 -6.34 -6.17 17.86
CA LYS A 149 -5.20 -6.06 18.78
C LYS A 149 -5.50 -5.22 20.02
N ASN A 150 -6.16 -4.09 19.82
CA ASN A 150 -6.49 -3.18 20.92
C ASN A 150 -7.48 -3.80 21.89
N LYS A 151 -8.42 -4.60 21.40
CA LYS A 151 -9.38 -5.30 22.25
C LYS A 151 -8.69 -6.39 23.10
N GLU A 152 -7.78 -7.15 22.50
CA GLU A 152 -6.96 -8.15 23.20
C GLU A 152 -6.05 -7.57 24.30
N LEU A 153 -5.76 -6.27 24.27
CA LEU A 153 -4.95 -5.60 25.31
C LEU A 153 -5.78 -5.09 26.50
N ILE A 154 -7.11 -5.02 26.35
CA ILE A 154 -8.04 -4.50 27.38
C ILE A 154 -8.78 -5.64 28.08
N ASP A 155 -9.04 -6.74 27.36
CA ASP A 155 -9.57 -8.00 27.89
C ASP A 155 -8.47 -8.77 28.67
#